data_AF-A0A9X4DCK7-F1
#
_entry.id   AF-A0A9X4DCK7-F1
#
_cell.length_a   1.000
_cell.length_b   1.000
_cell.length_c   1.000
_cell.angle_alpha   90.00
_cell.angle_beta   90.00
_cell.angle_gamma   90.00
#
_symmetry.space_group_name_H-M   'P 1'
#
loop_
_entity.id
_entity.type
_entity.pdbx_description
1 polymer ?
#
loop_
_entity_poly.entity_id
_entity_poly.type
_entity_poly.pdbx_seq_one_letter_code
_entity_poly.pdbx_strand_id
1 'polypeptide(L)' 'MATELPQAWLAELNDQAALVADPDGRAAVLDEMAYAARRRLEVDDGDLVDMLEIVEAARLWALDGADL' A
#
# COMPACT_ATOMS: atom_id res chain seq x y z
N MET A 1 -7.93 17.23 2.23
CA MET A 1 -8.95 17.24 1.14
C MET A 1 -8.97 15.83 0.61
N ALA A 2 -10.12 15.26 0.24
CA ALA A 2 -10.13 13.91 -0.34
C ALA A 2 -9.46 13.92 -1.72
N THR A 3 -8.16 13.70 -1.73
CA THR A 3 -7.33 13.35 -2.89
C THR A 3 -7.57 11.86 -3.10
N GLU A 4 -8.21 11.51 -4.23
CA GLU A 4 -8.40 10.12 -4.59
C GLU A 4 -7.00 9.48 -4.66
N LEU A 5 -6.74 8.51 -3.78
CA LEU A 5 -5.46 7.81 -3.72
C LEU A 5 -5.07 7.29 -5.12
N PRO A 6 -3.77 7.23 -5.45
CA PRO A 6 -3.32 6.80 -6.76
C PRO A 6 -3.94 5.46 -7.16
N GLN A 7 -4.68 5.43 -8.27
CA GLN A 7 -5.44 4.23 -8.70
C GLN A 7 -4.55 3.01 -8.94
N ALA A 8 -3.32 3.22 -9.43
CA ALA A 8 -2.36 2.14 -9.60
C ALA A 8 -1.94 1.52 -8.25
N TRP A 9 -1.78 2.35 -7.22
CA TRP A 9 -1.47 1.89 -5.87
C TRP A 9 -2.64 1.12 -5.26
N LEU A 10 -3.87 1.61 -5.45
CA LEU A 10 -5.08 0.89 -5.05
C LEU A 10 -5.24 -0.45 -5.78
N ALA A 11 -4.86 -0.54 -7.05
CA ALA A 11 -4.94 -1.79 -7.80
C ALA A 11 -3.99 -2.86 -7.23
N GLU A 12 -2.75 -2.47 -6.90
CA GLU A 12 -1.78 -3.38 -6.25
C GLU A 12 -2.25 -3.78 -4.85
N LEU A 13 -2.79 -2.84 -4.06
CA LEU A 13 -3.34 -3.11 -2.73
C LEU A 13 -4.54 -4.07 -2.78
N ASN A 14 -5.36 -3.98 -3.81
CA ASN A 14 -6.53 -4.84 -3.99
C ASN A 14 -6.18 -6.24 -4.51
N ASP A 15 -4.95 -6.49 -4.96
CA ASP A 15 -4.48 -7.83 -5.32
C ASP A 15 -4.13 -8.63 -4.07
N GLN A 16 -5.18 -9.07 -3.37
CA GLN A 16 -5.07 -9.88 -2.15
C GLN A 16 -4.32 -11.19 -2.39
N ALA A 17 -4.44 -11.78 -3.58
CA ALA A 17 -3.74 -13.02 -3.90
C ALA A 17 -2.22 -12.79 -3.96
N ALA A 18 -1.78 -11.69 -4.56
CA ALA A 18 -0.38 -11.31 -4.56
C ALA A 18 0.13 -10.92 -3.17
N LEU A 19 -0.68 -10.20 -2.37
CA LEU A 19 -0.34 -9.84 -0.99
C LEU A 19 -0.13 -11.07 -0.10
N VAL A 20 -1.00 -12.07 -0.18
CA VAL A 20 -0.84 -13.32 0.61
C VAL A 20 0.35 -14.14 0.12
N ALA A 21 0.64 -14.14 -1.19
CA ALA A 21 1.75 -14.91 -1.75
C ALA A 21 3.14 -14.34 -1.40
N ASP A 22 3.25 -13.01 -1.24
CA ASP A 22 4.49 -12.31 -0.88
C ASP A 22 4.20 -11.02 -0.09
N PRO A 23 3.85 -11.13 1.22
CA PRO A 23 3.43 -9.98 2.03
C PRO A 23 4.50 -8.89 2.14
N ASP A 24 5.73 -9.28 2.45
CA ASP A 24 6.85 -8.34 2.62
C ASP A 24 7.25 -7.70 1.29
N GLY A 25 7.31 -8.47 0.20
CA GLY A 25 7.66 -7.96 -1.11
C GLY A 25 6.60 -7.00 -1.65
N ARG A 26 5.32 -7.28 -1.44
CA ARG A 26 4.23 -6.39 -1.87
C ARG A 26 4.11 -5.14 -1.00
N ALA A 27 4.38 -5.22 0.30
CA ALA A 27 4.50 -4.04 1.14
C ALA A 27 5.58 -3.09 0.63
N ALA A 28 6.77 -3.60 0.31
CA ALA A 28 7.87 -2.78 -0.21
C ALA A 28 7.52 -2.09 -1.55
N VAL A 29 6.79 -2.77 -2.44
CA VAL A 29 6.30 -2.19 -3.70
C VAL A 29 5.31 -1.05 -3.44
N LEU A 30 4.33 -1.28 -2.55
CA LEU A 30 3.32 -0.29 -2.20
C LEU A 30 3.91 0.95 -1.51
N ASP A 31 4.90 0.76 -0.63
CA ASP A 31 5.65 1.85 0.01
C ASP A 31 6.38 2.71 -1.03
N GLU A 32 7.11 2.06 -1.95
CA GLU A 32 7.81 2.77 -3.03
C GLU A 32 6.86 3.55 -3.94
N MET A 33 5.68 2.99 -4.23
CA MET A 33 4.64 3.68 -4.98
C MET A 33 4.08 4.89 -4.23
N ALA A 34 3.88 4.79 -2.90
CA ALA A 34 3.45 5.90 -2.06
C ALA A 34 4.50 7.04 -2.05
N TYR A 35 5.77 6.70 -1.84
CA TYR A 35 6.85 7.68 -1.91
C TYR A 35 7.01 8.27 -3.31
N ALA A 36 6.80 7.48 -4.38
CA ALA A 36 6.83 7.99 -5.75
C ALA A 36 5.70 9.00 -6.01
N ALA A 37 4.48 8.71 -5.56
CA ALA A 37 3.34 9.62 -5.66
C ALA A 37 3.62 10.92 -4.90
N ARG A 38 4.18 10.84 -3.68
CA ARG A 38 4.58 12.02 -2.90
C ARG A 38 5.63 12.86 -3.62
N ARG A 39 6.65 12.22 -4.21
CA ARG A 39 7.71 12.90 -5.00
C ARG A 39 7.13 13.60 -6.23
N ARG A 40 6.06 13.08 -6.82
CA ARG A 40 5.33 13.70 -7.94
C ARG A 40 4.32 14.76 -7.50
N LEU A 41 4.16 14.98 -6.19
CA LEU A 41 3.16 15.87 -5.60
C LEU A 41 1.72 15.45 -5.94
N GLU A 42 1.49 14.16 -6.21
CA GLU A 42 0.16 13.59 -6.45
C GLU A 42 -0.63 13.44 -5.14
N VAL A 43 0.08 13.30 -4.02
CA VAL A 43 -0.44 13.15 -2.66
C VAL A 43 0.32 14.09 -1.71
N ASP A 44 -0.34 14.52 -0.64
CA ASP A 44 0.30 15.34 0.40
C ASP A 44 0.98 14.47 1.49
N ASP A 45 1.53 15.12 2.52
CA ASP A 45 2.18 14.40 3.63
C ASP A 45 1.20 13.59 4.48
N GLY A 46 -0.06 14.03 4.59
CA GLY A 46 -1.10 13.31 5.32
C GLY A 46 -1.53 12.07 4.55
N ASP A 47 -1.78 12.23 3.25
CA ASP A 47 -2.09 11.12 2.36
C ASP A 47 -0.96 10.08 2.32
N LEU A 48 0.30 10.52 2.34
CA LEU A 48 1.45 9.60 2.40
C LEU A 48 1.43 8.77 3.69
N VAL A 49 1.17 9.40 4.84
CA VAL A 49 1.07 8.68 6.12
C VAL A 49 -0.06 7.66 6.06
N ASP A 50 -1.24 8.05 5.60
CA ASP A 50 -2.40 7.15 5.46
C ASP A 50 -2.07 5.97 4.54
N MET A 51 -1.40 6.22 3.40
CA MET A 51 -0.96 5.16 2.49
C MET A 51 -0.05 4.15 3.19
N LEU A 52 0.99 4.61 3.89
CA LEU A 52 1.93 3.73 4.58
C LEU A 52 1.27 2.93 5.71
N GLU A 53 0.34 3.54 6.45
CA GLU A 53 -0.45 2.84 7.47
C GLU A 53 -1.32 1.74 6.87
N ILE A 54 -1.94 1.99 5.71
CA ILE A 54 -2.73 0.99 4.99
C ILE A 54 -1.84 -0.16 4.47
N VAL A 55 -0.63 0.16 3.96
CA VAL A 55 0.33 -0.88 3.53
C VAL A 55 0.69 -1.81 4.68
N GLU A 56 1.04 -1.26 5.84
CA GLU A 56 1.41 -2.06 6.99
C GLU A 56 0.23 -2.89 7.51
N ALA A 57 -0.98 -2.33 7.53
CA ALA A 57 -2.18 -3.07 7.89
C ALA A 57 -2.45 -4.25 6.93
N ALA A 58 -2.30 -4.05 5.62
CA ALA A 58 -2.46 -5.09 4.62
C ALA A 58 -1.39 -6.18 4.75
N ARG A 59 -0.14 -5.79 5.04
CA ARG A 59 0.97 -6.71 5.31
C ARG A 59 0.68 -7.60 6.52
N LEU A 60 0.26 -7.00 7.64
CA LEU A 60 -0.08 -7.75 8.86
C LEU A 60 -1.25 -8.70 8.63
N TRP A 61 -2.30 -8.26 7.93
CA TRP A 61 -3.43 -9.12 7.55
C TRP A 61 -2.99 -10.33 6.71
N ALA A 62 -2.12 -10.11 5.72
CA ALA A 62 -1.63 -11.17 4.85
C ALA A 62 -0.74 -12.17 5.60
N LEU A 63 0.09 -11.71 6.54
CA LEU A 63 0.90 -12.57 7.41
C LEU A 63 0.02 -13.40 8.36
N ASP A 64 -0.96 -12.79 9.01
CA ASP A 64 -1.90 -13.50 9.89
C ASP A 64 -2.73 -14.54 9.12
N GLY A 65 -3.10 -14.24 7.88
CA GLY A 65 -3.84 -15.16 7.00
C GLY A 65 -3.00 -16.32 6.44
N ALA A 66 -1.67 -16.16 6.37
CA ALA A 66 -0.75 -17.21 5.91
C ALA A 66 -0.48 -18.29 6.98
N ASP A 67 -0.80 -18.01 8.24
CA ASP A 67 -0.60 -18.91 9.39
C ASP A 67 -1.79 -19.86 9.66
N LEU A 68 -2.83 -19.87 8.82
CA LEU A 68 -4.03 -20.74 8.91
C LEU A 68 -3.98 -21.94 7.94
#